data_AF-A0A961EY36-F1
#
_entry.id   AF-A0A961EY36-F1
#
_cell.length_a   1.000
_cell.length_b   1.000
_cell.length_c   1.000
_cell.angle_alpha   90.00
_cell.angle_beta   90.00
_cell.angle_gamma   90.00
#
_symmetry.space_group_name_H-M   'P 1'
#
loop_
_entity.id
_entity.type
_entity.pdbx_description
1 polymer ?
#
loop_
_entity_poly.entity_id
_entity_poly.type
_entity_poly.pdbx_seq_one_letter_code
_entity_poly.pdbx_strand_id
1 'polypeptide(L)' 'MADEEEKPAKNKKINKMTLAEIDAALKKTEEHMKGMTSQYARALQARKAELQGS' A
#
# COMPACT_ATOMS: atom_id res chain seq x y z
N MET A 1 -7.47 -7.41 -29.67
CA MET A 1 -6.52 -7.10 -28.59
C MET A 1 -6.79 -5.67 -28.17
N ALA A 2 -7.55 -5.50 -27.11
CA ALA A 2 -7.67 -4.23 -26.43
C ALA A 2 -7.08 -4.48 -25.05
N ASP A 3 -5.87 -3.98 -24.87
CA ASP A 3 -5.19 -3.90 -23.58
C ASP A 3 -6.12 -3.15 -22.62
N GLU A 4 -6.78 -3.91 -21.74
CA GLU A 4 -7.31 -3.37 -20.50
C GLU A 4 -6.10 -2.96 -19.66
N GLU A 5 -5.64 -1.73 -19.87
CA GLU A 5 -4.84 -1.01 -18.90
C GLU A 5 -5.63 -1.04 -17.60
N GLU A 6 -5.29 -2.00 -16.74
CA GLU A 6 -5.69 -2.07 -15.34
C GLU A 6 -5.28 -0.75 -14.70
N LYS A 7 -6.14 0.26 -14.79
CA LYS A 7 -6.05 1.47 -13.99
C LYS A 7 -5.92 0.96 -12.57
N PRO A 8 -4.77 1.13 -11.89
CA PRO A 8 -4.61 0.61 -10.55
C PRO A 8 -5.68 1.32 -9.74
N ALA A 9 -6.71 0.57 -9.34
CA ALA A 9 -7.85 1.13 -8.65
C ALA A 9 -7.28 1.95 -7.49
N LYS A 10 -7.33 3.29 -7.60
CA LYS A 10 -6.58 4.21 -6.74
C LYS A 10 -6.99 4.10 -5.27
N ASN A 11 -8.04 3.31 -5.01
CA ASN A 11 -8.67 3.07 -3.73
C ASN A 11 -8.70 1.57 -3.39
N LYS A 12 -7.72 0.76 -3.79
CA LYS A 12 -7.57 -0.58 -3.21
C LYS A 12 -7.44 -0.41 -1.69
N LYS A 13 -8.38 -1.01 -0.94
CA LYS A 13 -8.30 -1.03 0.52
C LYS A 13 -6.97 -1.69 0.91
N ILE A 14 -6.28 -1.14 1.91
CA ILE A 14 -5.02 -1.70 2.43
C ILE A 14 -5.16 -3.20 2.75
N ASN A 15 -6.33 -3.61 3.27
CA ASN A 15 -6.63 -5.03 3.54
C ASN A 15 -6.60 -5.96 2.33
N LYS A 16 -6.72 -5.42 1.11
CA LYS A 16 -6.67 -6.15 -0.16
C LYS A 16 -5.32 -5.97 -0.88
N MET A 17 -4.40 -5.19 -0.34
CA MET A 17 -3.05 -5.04 -0.92
C MET A 17 -2.17 -6.23 -0.54
N THR A 18 -1.36 -6.68 -1.47
CA THR A 18 -0.31 -7.68 -1.22
C THR A 18 0.89 -7.04 -0.53
N LEU A 19 1.79 -7.85 0.04
CA LEU A 19 3.04 -7.36 0.64
C LEU A 19 3.82 -6.43 -0.30
N ALA A 20 3.91 -6.78 -1.58
CA ALA A 20 4.59 -5.97 -2.58
C ALA A 20 3.90 -4.61 -2.82
N GLU A 21 2.57 -4.59 -2.88
CA GLU A 21 1.81 -3.33 -3.01
C GLU A 21 1.92 -2.46 -1.76
N ILE A 22 1.94 -3.07 -0.56
CA ILE A 22 2.10 -2.36 0.71
C ILE A 22 3.48 -1.72 0.81
N ASP A 23 4.56 -2.42 0.44
CA ASP A 23 5.91 -1.85 0.42
C ASP A 23 6.05 -0.71 -0.59
N ALA A 24 5.45 -0.86 -1.77
CA ALA A 24 5.42 0.23 -2.76
C ALA A 24 4.63 1.45 -2.25
N ALA A 25 3.51 1.22 -1.56
CA ALA A 25 2.71 2.28 -0.96
C ALA A 25 3.42 2.96 0.22
N LEU A 26 4.17 2.20 1.05
CA LEU A 26 4.98 2.74 2.14
C LEU A 26 6.10 3.63 1.61
N LYS A 27 6.83 3.19 0.58
CA LYS A 27 7.86 4.04 -0.07
C LYS A 27 7.28 5.33 -0.61
N LYS A 28 6.18 5.26 -1.35
CA LYS A 28 5.47 6.46 -1.85
C LYS A 28 5.02 7.36 -0.69
N THR A 29 4.49 6.77 0.37
CA THR A 29 4.04 7.53 1.54
C THR A 29 5.20 8.24 2.24
N GLU A 30 6.36 7.58 2.35
CA GLU A 30 7.58 8.15 2.90
C GLU A 30 8.09 9.34 2.08
N GLU A 31 8.15 9.18 0.75
CA GLU A 31 8.58 10.23 -0.18
C GLU A 31 7.63 11.43 -0.20
N HIS A 32 6.32 11.19 -0.15
CA HIS A 32 5.31 12.25 -0.24
C HIS A 32 5.03 12.96 1.09
N MET A 33 5.04 12.25 2.22
CA MET A 33 4.63 12.82 3.52
C MET A 33 5.81 13.19 4.42
N LYS A 34 7.07 12.95 4.02
CA LYS A 34 8.27 13.21 4.87
C LYS A 34 8.12 12.62 6.29
N GLY A 35 7.40 11.52 6.42
CA GLY A 35 7.10 10.90 7.72
C GLY A 35 6.05 9.81 7.66
N MET A 36 6.27 8.76 8.46
CA MET A 36 5.36 7.61 8.64
C MET A 36 4.27 7.88 9.70
N THR A 37 3.99 9.15 10.02
CA THR A 37 3.07 9.53 11.10
C THR A 37 1.60 9.56 10.68
N SER A 38 1.32 9.52 9.37
CA SER A 38 -0.03 9.53 8.84
C SER A 38 -0.79 8.24 9.19
N GLN A 39 -2.11 8.34 9.38
CA GLN A 39 -2.98 7.17 9.57
C GLN A 39 -2.82 6.15 8.45
N TYR A 40 -2.56 6.61 7.23
CA TYR A 40 -2.32 5.75 6.07
C TYR A 40 -1.04 4.91 6.23
N ALA A 41 0.07 5.53 6.65
CA ALA A 41 1.34 4.84 6.90
C ALA A 41 1.20 3.79 8.03
N ARG A 42 0.54 4.16 9.13
CA ARG A 42 0.25 3.22 10.24
C ARG A 42 -0.58 2.02 9.78
N ALA A 43 -1.61 2.25 8.97
CA ALA A 43 -2.45 1.18 8.45
C ALA A 43 -1.68 0.25 7.50
N LEU A 44 -0.79 0.80 6.65
CA LEU A 44 0.09 0.01 5.79
C LEU A 44 1.07 -0.86 6.61
N GLN A 45 1.72 -0.28 7.63
CA GLN A 45 2.63 -1.03 8.51
C GLN A 45 1.91 -2.13 9.29
N ALA A 46 0.72 -1.84 9.83
CA ALA A 46 -0.09 -2.83 10.53
C ALA A 46 -0.42 -4.01 9.60
N ARG A 47 -0.85 -3.73 8.36
CA ARG A 47 -1.18 -4.79 7.41
C ARG A 47 0.03 -5.58 6.95
N LYS A 48 1.18 -4.93 6.78
CA LYS A 48 2.46 -5.60 6.51
C LYS A 48 2.82 -6.57 7.65
N ALA A 49 2.69 -6.12 8.90
CA ALA A 49 2.95 -6.96 10.07
C ALA A 49 2.02 -8.17 10.15
N GLU A 50 0.72 -8.00 9.87
CA GLU A 50 -0.24 -9.11 9.81
C GLU A 50 0.14 -10.16 8.73
N LEU A 51 0.56 -9.69 7.56
CA LEU A 51 0.95 -10.56 6.45
C LEU A 51 2.31 -11.25 6.64
N GLN A 52 3.23 -10.65 7.41
CA GLN A 52 4.54 -11.26 7.74
C GLN A 52 4.51 -12.13 9.00
N GLY A 53 3.54 -11.92 9.89
CA GLY A 53 3.37 -12.69 11.13
C GLY A 53 2.52 -13.96 10.99
N SER A 54 2.15 -14.36 9.77
CA SER A 54 1.40 -15.58 9.47
C SER A 54 2.29 -16.65 8.83
#